data_AF-A0A444HBE1-F1
#
_entry.id   AF-A0A444HBE1-F1
#
_cell.length_a   1.000
_cell.length_b   1.000
_cell.length_c   1.000
_cell.angle_alpha   90.00
_cell.angle_beta   90.00
_cell.angle_gamma   90.00
#
_symmetry.space_group_name_H-M   'P 1'
#
loop_
_entity.id
_entity.type
_entity.pdbx_description
1 polymer ?
#
loop_
_entity_poly.entity_id
_entity_poly.type
_entity_poly.pdbx_seq_one_letter_code
_entity_poly.pdbx_strand_id
1 'polypeptide(L)'
;MKKKTFRKLEVLLHFLTAFILLLKGCDELNRGLYFPGCIILGLAITILVITIYWKKLYIKPKQARIVCYYLEAPALLITSYVLYLENKLFLPDIFFIAAILYPAMGFITSKKFNQIRNTSL
;
A
#
# COMPACT_ATOMS: atom_id res chain seq x y z
N MET A 1 4.00 -24.35 1.12
CA MET A 1 3.37 -23.67 -0.04
C MET A 1 4.44 -23.15 -1.01
N LYS A 2 4.26 -23.32 -2.33
CA LYS A 2 5.27 -22.95 -3.36
C LYS A 2 5.46 -21.41 -3.39
N LYS A 3 6.71 -20.92 -3.43
CA LYS A 3 7.09 -19.48 -3.48
C LYS A 3 6.34 -18.65 -4.54
N LYS A 4 5.81 -19.29 -5.59
CA LYS A 4 5.03 -18.67 -6.67
C LYS A 4 3.63 -18.21 -6.22
N THR A 5 2.99 -18.93 -5.29
CA THR A 5 1.65 -18.61 -4.80
C THR A 5 1.65 -17.36 -3.92
N PHE A 6 2.62 -17.24 -3.01
CA PHE A 6 2.80 -16.04 -2.18
C PHE A 6 2.98 -14.77 -3.02
N ARG A 7 3.78 -14.84 -4.10
CA ARG A 7 3.97 -13.69 -5.00
C ARG A 7 2.69 -13.25 -5.69
N LYS A 8 1.81 -14.19 -6.07
CA LYS A 8 0.51 -13.84 -6.66
C LYS A 8 -0.40 -13.18 -5.63
N LEU A 9 -0.36 -13.66 -4.39
CA LEU A 9 -1.15 -13.10 -3.29
C LEU A 9 -0.71 -11.66 -2.96
N GLU A 10 0.60 -11.38 -2.91
CA GLU A 10 1.12 -10.02 -2.72
C GLU A 10 0.66 -9.07 -3.83
N VAL A 11 0.71 -9.50 -5.10
CA VAL A 11 0.23 -8.68 -6.22
C VAL A 11 -1.27 -8.43 -6.12
N LEU A 12 -2.04 -9.46 -5.75
CA LEU A 12 -3.48 -9.31 -5.54
C LEU A 12 -3.79 -8.36 -4.38
N LEU A 13 -3.02 -8.43 -3.29
CA LEU A 13 -3.13 -7.51 -2.16
C LEU A 13 -2.94 -6.07 -2.62
N HIS A 14 -1.83 -5.76 -3.32
CA HIS A 14 -1.57 -4.40 -3.79
C HIS A 14 -2.67 -3.89 -4.73
N PHE A 15 -3.17 -4.76 -5.60
CA PHE A 15 -4.26 -4.42 -6.51
C PHE A 15 -5.57 -4.12 -5.76
N LEU A 16 -5.92 -4.95 -4.77
CA LEU A 16 -7.13 -4.76 -3.97
C LEU A 16 -7.03 -3.50 -3.11
N THR A 17 -5.89 -3.27 -2.47
CA THR A 17 -5.64 -2.07 -1.66
C THR A 17 -5.73 -0.81 -2.49
N ALA A 18 -5.11 -0.78 -3.67
CA ALA A 18 -5.22 0.36 -4.58
C ALA A 18 -6.67 0.59 -5.04
N PHE A 19 -7.44 -0.47 -5.30
CA PHE A 19 -8.85 -0.34 -5.67
C PHE A 19 -9.70 0.24 -4.53
N ILE A 20 -9.50 -0.21 -3.29
CA ILE A 20 -10.17 0.35 -2.11
C ILE A 20 -9.80 1.84 -1.92
N LEU A 21 -8.53 2.19 -2.07
CA LEU A 21 -8.06 3.57 -1.98
C LEU A 21 -8.64 4.45 -3.09
N LEU A 22 -8.80 3.93 -4.32
CA LEU A 22 -9.48 4.65 -5.40
C LEU A 22 -10.92 4.99 -5.03
N LEU A 23 -11.67 3.99 -4.53
CA LEU A 23 -13.06 4.20 -4.12
C LEU A 23 -13.16 5.23 -2.99
N LYS A 24 -12.30 5.12 -1.97
CA LYS A 24 -12.29 6.07 -0.85
C LYS A 24 -11.87 7.47 -1.31
N GLY A 25 -10.85 7.58 -2.13
CA GLY A 25 -10.41 8.87 -2.67
C GLY A 25 -11.49 9.55 -3.51
N CYS A 26 -12.26 8.80 -4.31
CA CYS A 26 -13.42 9.33 -5.03
C CYS A 26 -14.56 9.78 -4.07
N ASP A 27 -14.82 9.01 -3.01
CA ASP A 27 -15.80 9.39 -1.97
C ASP A 27 -15.40 10.72 -1.29
N GLU A 28 -14.11 10.90 -0.97
CA GLU A 28 -13.59 12.16 -0.41
C GLU A 28 -13.78 13.35 -1.35
N LEU A 29 -13.51 13.17 -2.65
CA LEU A 29 -13.74 14.23 -3.63
C LEU A 29 -15.21 14.62 -3.73
N ASN A 30 -16.11 13.62 -3.72
CA ASN A 30 -17.56 13.86 -3.77
C ASN A 30 -18.06 14.58 -2.51
N ARG A 31 -17.39 14.42 -1.38
CA ARG A 31 -17.66 15.11 -0.12
C ARG A 31 -17.04 16.52 -0.04
N GLY A 32 -16.31 16.95 -1.07
CA GLY A 32 -15.62 18.24 -1.10
C GLY A 32 -14.30 18.26 -0.32
N LEU A 33 -13.81 17.12 0.15
CA LEU A 33 -12.53 16.97 0.83
C LEU A 33 -11.41 16.75 -0.21
N TYR A 34 -11.23 17.77 -1.07
CA TYR A 34 -10.34 17.69 -2.23
C TYR A 34 -8.89 17.38 -1.87
N PHE A 35 -8.36 17.99 -0.79
CA PHE A 35 -6.97 17.83 -0.41
C PHE A 35 -6.60 16.37 -0.07
N PRO A 36 -7.22 15.71 0.95
CA PRO A 36 -6.94 14.31 1.22
C PRO A 36 -7.38 13.38 0.08
N GLY A 37 -8.50 13.67 -0.58
CA GLY A 37 -9.00 12.87 -1.70
C GLY A 37 -8.03 12.81 -2.88
N CYS A 38 -7.45 13.93 -3.29
CA CYS A 38 -6.45 13.99 -4.36
C CYS A 38 -5.17 13.24 -4.00
N ILE A 39 -4.71 13.32 -2.75
CA ILE A 39 -3.50 12.59 -2.30
C ILE A 39 -3.76 11.08 -2.31
N ILE A 40 -4.90 10.63 -1.76
CA ILE A 40 -5.28 9.22 -1.74
C ILE A 40 -5.40 8.68 -3.18
N LEU A 41 -6.09 9.40 -4.07
CA LEU A 41 -6.23 9.02 -5.47
C LEU A 41 -4.89 8.97 -6.20
N GLY A 42 -4.04 10.00 -6.04
CA GLY A 42 -2.73 10.05 -6.67
C GLY A 42 -1.85 8.87 -6.27
N LEU A 43 -1.84 8.53 -4.98
CA LEU A 43 -1.11 7.36 -4.48
C LEU A 43 -1.71 6.06 -5.02
N ALA A 44 -3.04 5.90 -4.99
CA ALA A 44 -3.72 4.70 -5.49
C ALA A 44 -3.46 4.45 -6.99
N ILE A 45 -3.54 5.50 -7.82
CA ILE A 45 -3.20 5.44 -9.25
C ILE A 45 -1.73 5.05 -9.42
N THR A 46 -0.81 5.66 -8.65
CA THR A 46 0.62 5.34 -8.72
C THR A 46 0.88 3.86 -8.39
N ILE A 47 0.23 3.33 -7.34
CA ILE A 47 0.34 1.91 -6.95
C ILE A 47 -0.19 1.00 -8.07
N LEU A 48 -1.33 1.32 -8.69
CA LEU A 48 -1.88 0.57 -9.81
C LEU A 48 -0.94 0.58 -11.02
N VAL A 49 -0.40 1.75 -11.37
CA VAL A 49 0.54 1.91 -12.48
C VAL A 49 1.79 1.06 -12.25
N ILE A 50 2.39 1.10 -11.05
CA ILE A 50 3.55 0.27 -10.72
C ILE A 50 3.18 -1.21 -10.77
N THR A 51 2.03 -1.59 -10.20
CA THR A 51 1.59 -2.99 -10.11
C THR A 51 1.33 -3.61 -11.48
N ILE A 52 0.75 -2.86 -12.43
CA ILE A 52 0.41 -3.33 -13.79
C ILE A 52 1.62 -3.19 -14.73
N TYR A 53 2.30 -2.05 -14.69
CA TYR A 53 3.30 -1.65 -15.69
C TYR A 53 4.75 -1.78 -15.23
N TRP A 54 5.06 -2.47 -14.12
CA TRP A 54 6.43 -2.65 -13.64
C TRP A 54 7.44 -3.09 -14.72
N LYS A 55 7.02 -3.93 -15.69
CA LYS A 55 7.86 -4.36 -16.82
C LYS A 55 8.23 -3.19 -17.74
N LYS A 56 7.25 -2.32 -18.06
CA LYS A 56 7.45 -1.15 -18.92
C LYS A 56 8.24 -0.05 -18.20
N LEU A 57 8.15 0.00 -16.88
CA LEU A 57 8.93 0.92 -16.05
C LEU A 57 10.37 0.42 -15.78
N TYR A 58 10.77 -0.72 -16.35
CA TYR A 58 12.08 -1.35 -16.14
C TYR A 58 12.41 -1.65 -14.65
N ILE A 59 11.38 -1.82 -13.81
CA ILE A 59 11.53 -2.11 -12.38
C ILE A 59 11.56 -3.63 -12.17
N LYS A 60 12.48 -4.13 -11.34
CA LYS A 60 12.47 -5.57 -10.98
C LYS A 60 11.18 -5.90 -10.22
N PRO A 61 10.54 -7.06 -10.46
CA PRO A 61 9.25 -7.38 -9.87
C PRO A 61 9.29 -7.40 -8.34
N LYS A 62 10.43 -7.70 -7.72
CA LYS A 62 10.61 -7.62 -6.27
C LYS A 62 10.65 -6.17 -5.77
N GLN A 63 11.32 -5.27 -6.49
CA GLN A 63 11.40 -3.86 -6.13
C GLN A 63 10.03 -3.19 -6.28
N ALA A 64 9.29 -3.49 -7.35
CA ALA A 64 7.94 -2.97 -7.55
C ALA A 64 7.02 -3.24 -6.34
N ARG A 65 7.00 -4.48 -5.83
CA ARG A 65 6.20 -4.83 -4.63
C ARG A 65 6.64 -4.08 -3.37
N ILE A 66 7.96 -3.97 -3.16
CA ILE A 66 8.49 -3.22 -2.01
C ILE A 66 8.05 -1.75 -2.09
N VAL A 67 8.14 -1.14 -3.27
CA VAL A 67 7.69 0.25 -3.47
C VAL A 67 6.19 0.37 -3.22
N CYS A 68 5.37 -0.57 -3.70
CA CYS A 68 3.92 -0.56 -3.43
C CYS A 68 3.63 -0.55 -1.91
N TYR A 69 4.29 -1.39 -1.11
CA TYR A 69 4.12 -1.38 0.35
C TYR A 69 4.40 0.00 0.97
N TYR A 70 5.46 0.67 0.52
CA TYR A 70 5.84 1.99 1.04
C TYR A 70 4.94 3.12 0.53
N LEU A 71 4.29 2.98 -0.63
CA LEU A 71 3.32 3.95 -1.14
C LEU A 71 1.92 3.75 -0.54
N GLU A 72 1.55 2.50 -0.27
CA GLU A 72 0.28 2.15 0.37
C GLU A 72 0.25 2.61 1.82
N ALA A 73 1.38 2.55 2.53
CA ALA A 73 1.48 2.96 3.93
C ALA A 73 0.98 4.40 4.20
N PRO A 74 1.50 5.46 3.54
CA PRO A 74 0.99 6.82 3.72
C PRO A 74 -0.45 6.97 3.21
N ALA A 75 -0.86 6.27 2.16
CA ALA A 75 -2.25 6.33 1.68
C ALA A 75 -3.24 5.78 2.73
N LEU A 76 -2.89 4.65 3.35
CA LEU A 76 -3.65 4.02 4.44
C LEU A 76 -3.64 4.90 5.70
N LEU A 77 -2.52 5.56 6.02
CA LEU A 77 -2.42 6.47 7.15
C LEU A 77 -3.33 7.70 6.98
N ILE A 78 -3.31 8.32 5.81
CA ILE A 78 -4.20 9.46 5.50
C ILE A 78 -5.66 8.99 5.55
N THR A 79 -5.95 7.81 5.01
CA THR A 79 -7.31 7.23 5.06
C THR A 79 -7.77 7.01 6.50
N SER A 80 -6.91 6.46 7.35
CA SER A 80 -7.18 6.30 8.79
C SER A 80 -7.50 7.64 9.45
N TYR A 81 -6.68 8.65 9.20
CA TYR A 81 -6.87 9.99 9.76
C TYR A 81 -8.19 10.63 9.30
N VAL A 82 -8.52 10.53 8.00
CA VAL A 82 -9.80 11.03 7.47
C VAL A 82 -10.98 10.30 8.11
N LEU A 83 -10.93 8.97 8.21
CA LEU A 83 -11.99 8.19 8.85
C LEU A 83 -12.14 8.52 10.35
N TYR A 84 -11.05 8.87 11.02
CA TYR A 84 -11.07 9.34 12.40
C TYR A 84 -11.81 10.67 12.51
N LEU A 85 -11.51 11.63 11.62
CA LEU A 85 -12.22 12.92 11.57
C LEU A 85 -13.71 12.76 11.23
N GLU A 86 -14.07 11.74 10.44
CA GLU A 86 -15.46 11.37 10.15
C GLU A 86 -16.19 10.68 11.32
N ASN A 87 -15.53 10.49 12.47
CA ASN A 87 -16.06 9.77 13.63
C ASN A 87 -16.50 8.33 13.31
N LYS A 88 -15.82 7.66 12.38
CA LYS A 88 -16.10 6.24 12.09
C LYS A 88 -15.54 5.36 13.21
N LEU A 89 -16.36 4.43 13.71
CA LEU A 89 -15.95 3.46 14.71
C LEU A 89 -15.09 2.37 14.07
N PHE A 90 -13.99 2.00 14.73
CA PHE A 90 -13.06 0.90 14.42
C PHE A 90 -12.31 0.94 13.08
N LEU A 91 -12.90 1.51 12.03
CA LEU A 91 -12.29 1.68 10.72
C LEU A 91 -10.95 2.44 10.77
N PRO A 92 -10.82 3.57 11.49
CA PRO A 92 -9.55 4.28 11.60
C PRO A 92 -8.43 3.38 12.13
N ASP A 93 -8.72 2.59 13.16
CA ASP A 93 -7.74 1.71 13.82
C ASP A 93 -7.25 0.61 12.87
N ILE A 94 -8.15 0.01 12.10
CA ILE A 94 -7.80 -1.02 11.10
C ILE A 94 -6.85 -0.44 10.05
N PHE A 95 -7.18 0.73 9.50
CA PHE A 95 -6.34 1.39 8.50
C PHE A 95 -5.01 1.87 9.10
N PHE A 96 -4.99 2.29 10.37
CA PHE A 96 -3.78 2.68 11.08
C PHE A 96 -2.83 1.49 11.28
N ILE A 97 -3.36 0.36 11.78
CA ILE A 97 -2.61 -0.88 11.94
C ILE A 97 -2.06 -1.33 10.57
N ALA A 98 -2.88 -1.27 9.52
CA ALA A 98 -2.43 -1.58 8.16
C ALA A 98 -1.29 -0.66 7.70
N ALA A 99 -1.38 0.65 7.96
CA ALA A 99 -0.33 1.60 7.62
C ALA A 99 1.03 1.30 8.28
N ILE A 100 1.03 0.63 9.45
CA ILE A 100 2.26 0.18 10.13
C ILE A 100 2.74 -1.18 9.60
N LEU A 101 1.81 -2.11 9.34
CA LEU A 101 2.16 -3.46 8.88
C LEU A 101 2.72 -3.49 7.46
N TYR A 102 2.23 -2.64 6.56
CA TYR A 102 2.70 -2.57 5.18
C TYR A 102 4.22 -2.26 5.06
N PRO A 103 4.75 -1.19 5.67
CA PRO A 103 6.19 -0.91 5.61
C PRO A 103 7.01 -1.97 6.35
N ALA A 104 6.48 -2.60 7.42
CA ALA A 104 7.13 -3.74 8.07
C ALA A 104 7.26 -4.93 7.11
N MET A 105 6.22 -5.26 6.35
CA MET A 105 6.26 -6.31 5.32
C MET A 105 7.18 -5.95 4.15
N GLY A 106 7.20 -4.67 3.74
CA GLY A 106 8.15 -4.14 2.78
C GLY A 106 9.60 -4.34 3.24
N PHE A 107 9.89 -4.08 4.51
CA PHE A 107 11.20 -4.27 5.12
C PHE A 107 11.61 -5.75 5.17
N ILE A 108 10.74 -6.64 5.65
CA ILE A 108 10.98 -8.09 5.70
C ILE A 108 11.25 -8.65 4.30
N THR A 109 10.52 -8.16 3.30
CA THR A 109 10.69 -8.57 1.90
C THR A 109 12.01 -8.05 1.30
N SER A 110 12.61 -7.00 1.85
CA SER A 110 13.80 -6.34 1.32
C SER A 110 15.06 -7.24 1.34
N LYS A 111 16.06 -6.89 0.53
CA LYS A 111 17.37 -7.56 0.58
C LYS A 111 18.11 -7.30 1.90
N LYS A 112 17.90 -6.12 2.51
CA LYS A 112 18.56 -5.68 3.74
C LYS A 112 18.22 -6.61 4.92
N PHE A 113 16.96 -7.03 5.05
CA PHE A 113 16.57 -8.03 6.05
C PHE A 113 17.29 -9.37 5.88
N ASN A 114 17.42 -9.84 4.64
CA ASN A 114 18.12 -11.10 4.36
C ASN A 114 19.63 -11.01 4.67
N GLN A 115 20.24 -9.84 4.48
CA GLN A 115 21.64 -9.61 4.82
C GLN A 115 21.84 -9.57 6.34
N ILE A 116 21.04 -8.81 7.08
CA ILE A 116 21.10 -8.74 8.56
C ILE A 116 20.96 -10.14 9.15
N ARG A 117 19.93 -10.90 8.73
CA ARG A 117 19.68 -12.26 9.21
C ARG A 117 20.86 -13.21 8.98
N ASN A 118 21.54 -13.07 7.86
CA ASN A 118 22.68 -13.92 7.51
C ASN A 118 24.01 -13.47 8.17
N THR A 119 24.05 -12.27 8.77
CA THR A 119 25.23 -11.77 9.50
C THR A 119 25.08 -11.99 11.02
N SER A 120 23.86 -12.25 11.49
CA SER A 120 23.53 -12.56 12.89
C SER A 120 23.45 -14.06 13.21
N LEU A 121 23.81 -14.92 12.25
CA LEU A 121 23.94 -16.38 12.37
C LEU A 121 25.39 -16.75 12.07
#